data_AF-C8PF30-F1
#
_entry.id   AF-C8PF30-F1
#
_cell.length_a   1.000
_cell.length_b   1.000
_cell.length_c   1.000
_cell.angle_alpha   90.00
_cell.angle_beta   90.00
_cell.angle_gamma   90.00
#
_symmetry.space_group_name_H-M   'P 1'
#
loop_
_entity.id
_entity.type
_entity.pdbx_description
1 polymer ?
#
loop_
_entity_poly.entity_id
_entity_poly.type
_entity_poly.pdbx_seq_one_letter_code
_entity_poly.pdbx_strand_id
1 'polypeptide(L)'
;MAQGVSFRKFFVQIISNLELFLLFFDTMVPKIRGEMAKFKEILSDINELIVFKHSVFALPFIFTAMITASKLQNGSVWFGWKLLFLGILCAVSARSFAMALNRYLDEDIDRANPRCASRPSVDGRIGRGNLLLFIIANAVVFIAISALINPLALKLSMPILAALGGYSYFKRFSETAHLMLGFCLGLAPIAGAIAVSGTIPLWSVLLCFGVVFWVGGFDVLYSLQDMEFDRTAGLYSIPALYGKEASMFISKIFHAVAVLFWLLFCAAANLGFFAYLGVAACATILYFEHRIVRSDFSKIDRAFFTLNGYLGIAFFAFIFVNLF
;
A
#
# COMPACT_ATOMS: atom_id res chain seq x y z
N MET A 1 74.38 -8.15 29.89
CA MET A 1 73.77 -7.30 28.84
C MET A 1 73.01 -8.20 27.86
N ALA A 2 71.70 -8.46 28.07
CA ALA A 2 70.89 -9.23 27.10
C ALA A 2 69.35 -9.04 27.24
N GLN A 3 68.86 -7.99 27.92
CA GLN A 3 67.41 -7.78 28.11
C GLN A 3 66.83 -6.57 27.35
N GLY A 4 67.66 -5.73 26.71
CA GLY A 4 67.20 -4.51 26.01
C GLY A 4 66.65 -4.70 24.58
N VAL A 5 66.91 -5.84 23.94
CA VAL A 5 66.54 -6.10 22.53
C VAL A 5 65.07 -6.56 22.40
N SER A 6 64.48 -7.11 23.46
CA SER A 6 63.12 -7.65 23.47
C SER A 6 62.04 -6.55 23.44
N PHE A 7 62.24 -5.48 24.22
CA PHE A 7 61.26 -4.40 24.33
C PHE A 7 61.14 -3.56 23.06
N ARG A 8 62.26 -3.26 22.39
CA ARG A 8 62.25 -2.47 21.14
C ARG A 8 61.56 -3.22 20.00
N LYS A 9 61.77 -4.54 19.89
CA LYS A 9 61.09 -5.39 18.90
C LYS A 9 59.59 -5.47 19.18
N PHE A 10 59.18 -5.56 20.45
CA PHE A 10 57.78 -5.56 20.85
C PHE A 10 57.07 -4.24 20.50
N PHE A 11 57.67 -3.08 20.79
CA PHE A 11 57.10 -1.78 20.43
C PHE A 11 57.01 -1.56 18.91
N VAL A 12 58.03 -1.97 18.14
CA VAL A 12 58.00 -1.90 16.67
C VAL A 12 56.90 -2.80 16.10
N GLN A 13 56.68 -3.99 16.66
CA GLN A 13 55.59 -4.88 16.26
C GLN A 13 54.21 -4.27 16.54
N ILE A 14 54.03 -3.63 17.70
CA ILE A 14 52.78 -2.94 18.03
C ILE A 14 52.51 -1.78 17.07
N ILE A 15 53.52 -0.94 16.81
CA ILE A 15 53.38 0.20 15.89
C ILE A 15 53.06 -0.30 14.47
N SER A 16 53.75 -1.33 13.99
CA SER A 16 53.48 -1.93 12.67
C SER A 16 52.08 -2.53 12.58
N ASN A 17 51.60 -3.21 13.62
CA ASN A 17 50.23 -3.73 13.67
C ASN A 17 49.20 -2.60 13.72
N LEU A 18 49.51 -1.48 14.39
CA LEU A 18 48.64 -0.30 14.45
C LEU A 18 48.59 0.42 13.09
N GLU A 19 49.72 0.57 12.41
CA GLU A 19 49.77 1.11 11.04
C GLU A 19 49.00 0.23 10.06
N LEU A 20 49.13 -1.10 10.16
CA LEU A 20 48.37 -2.03 9.33
C LEU A 20 46.86 -1.95 9.61
N PHE A 21 46.48 -1.76 10.88
CA PHE A 21 45.10 -1.56 11.29
C PHE A 21 44.53 -0.24 10.78
N LEU A 22 45.31 0.86 10.85
CA LEU A 22 44.92 2.16 10.31
C LEU A 22 44.79 2.11 8.78
N LEU A 23 45.71 1.46 8.08
CA LEU A 23 45.65 1.28 6.62
C LEU A 23 44.42 0.45 6.21
N PHE A 24 44.11 -0.60 6.97
CA PHE A 24 42.89 -1.40 6.79
C PHE A 24 41.64 -0.56 7.02
N PHE A 25 41.63 0.29 8.05
CA PHE A 25 40.50 1.18 8.35
C PHE A 25 40.29 2.23 7.26
N ASP A 26 41.38 2.88 6.81
CA ASP A 26 41.35 3.90 5.74
C ASP A 26 40.94 3.33 4.38
N THR A 27 41.15 2.04 4.14
CA THR A 27 40.70 1.36 2.91
C THR A 27 39.28 0.81 3.01
N MET A 28 38.91 0.21 4.15
CA MET A 28 37.59 -0.42 4.33
C MET A 28 36.47 0.59 4.62
N VAL A 29 36.73 1.63 5.41
CA VAL A 29 35.68 2.59 5.82
C VAL A 29 35.09 3.36 4.62
N PRO A 30 35.87 3.87 3.65
CA PRO A 30 35.29 4.48 2.45
C PRO A 30 34.49 3.49 1.60
N LYS A 31 34.94 2.24 1.49
CA LYS A 31 34.23 1.18 0.74
C LYS A 31 32.89 0.84 1.39
N ILE A 32 32.86 0.65 2.71
CA ILE A 32 31.64 0.42 3.49
C ILE A 32 30.70 1.64 3.38
N ARG A 33 31.22 2.87 3.48
CA ARG A 33 30.43 4.09 3.28
C ARG A 33 29.83 4.16 1.87
N GLY A 34 30.60 3.79 0.84
CA GLY A 34 30.14 3.73 -0.55
C GLY A 34 29.06 2.67 -0.78
N GLU A 35 29.21 1.47 -0.22
CA GLU A 35 28.20 0.40 -0.27
C GLU A 35 26.92 0.81 0.49
N MET A 36 27.06 1.44 1.66
CA MET A 36 25.93 1.98 2.42
C MET A 36 25.20 3.10 1.68
N ALA A 37 25.93 3.96 0.96
CA ALA A 37 25.33 5.02 0.15
C ALA A 37 24.51 4.41 -1.01
N LYS A 38 25.09 3.46 -1.75
CA LYS A 38 24.37 2.71 -2.80
C LYS A 38 23.15 1.99 -2.26
N PHE A 39 23.25 1.37 -1.09
CA PHE A 39 22.11 0.70 -0.45
C PHE A 39 20.99 1.69 -0.10
N LYS A 40 21.34 2.87 0.42
CA LYS A 40 20.36 3.94 0.69
C LYS A 40 19.70 4.45 -0.59
N GLU A 41 20.45 4.60 -1.68
CA GLU A 41 19.89 4.97 -3.00
C GLU A 41 18.90 3.91 -3.49
N ILE A 42 19.28 2.63 -3.46
CA ILE A 42 18.39 1.52 -3.83
C ILE A 42 17.11 1.54 -2.98
N LEU A 43 17.22 1.74 -1.67
CA LEU A 43 16.05 1.85 -0.78
C LEU A 43 15.17 3.05 -1.12
N SER A 44 15.78 4.18 -1.48
CA SER A 44 15.06 5.38 -1.92
C SER A 44 14.31 5.12 -3.21
N ASP A 45 14.95 4.51 -4.21
CA ASP A 45 14.34 4.17 -5.50
C ASP A 45 13.21 3.14 -5.31
N ILE A 46 13.38 2.14 -4.43
CA ILE A 46 12.33 1.17 -4.08
C ILE A 46 11.15 1.87 -3.38
N ASN A 47 11.42 2.80 -2.47
CA ASN A 47 10.37 3.57 -1.80
C ASN A 47 9.60 4.47 -2.78
N GLU A 48 10.31 5.08 -3.75
CA GLU A 48 9.68 5.85 -4.83
C GLU A 48 8.85 4.95 -5.76
N LEU A 49 9.30 3.71 -6.01
CA LEU A 49 8.59 2.72 -6.82
C LEU A 49 7.29 2.24 -6.15
N ILE A 50 7.36 1.86 -4.87
CA ILE A 50 6.24 1.26 -4.11
C ILE A 50 5.33 2.33 -3.49
N VAL A 51 5.87 3.53 -3.30
CA VAL A 51 5.22 4.68 -2.68
C VAL A 51 4.57 4.28 -1.35
N PHE A 52 5.39 3.87 -0.38
CA PHE A 52 4.94 3.27 0.89
C PHE A 52 3.93 4.12 1.67
N LYS A 53 3.92 5.44 1.46
CA LYS A 53 2.93 6.36 2.04
C LYS A 53 1.48 5.97 1.73
N HIS A 54 1.16 5.34 0.58
CA HIS A 54 -0.23 4.90 0.33
C HIS A 54 -0.61 3.60 1.03
N SER A 55 0.33 2.90 1.70
CA SER A 55 -0.01 1.74 2.53
C SER A 55 -0.98 2.11 3.66
N VAL A 56 -1.02 3.40 4.03
CA VAL A 56 -1.97 3.97 4.99
C VAL A 56 -3.43 3.75 4.60
N PHE A 57 -3.73 3.50 3.31
CA PHE A 57 -5.10 3.25 2.88
C PHE A 57 -5.54 1.80 3.08
N ALA A 58 -4.62 0.83 2.98
CA ALA A 58 -4.95 -0.60 3.08
C ALA A 58 -4.95 -1.09 4.53
N LEU A 59 -3.89 -0.77 5.27
CA LEU A 59 -3.61 -1.34 6.60
C LEU A 59 -4.76 -1.13 7.60
N PRO A 60 -5.40 0.05 7.70
CA PRO A 60 -6.49 0.24 8.64
C PRO A 60 -7.67 -0.72 8.39
N PHE A 61 -7.97 -1.04 7.13
CA PHE A 61 -9.08 -1.96 6.80
C PHE A 61 -8.70 -3.43 6.97
N ILE A 62 -7.43 -3.81 6.73
CA ILE A 62 -6.91 -5.13 7.10
C ILE A 62 -7.07 -5.31 8.61
N PHE A 63 -6.53 -4.38 9.40
CA PHE A 63 -6.56 -4.49 10.85
C PHE A 63 -7.97 -4.40 11.41
N THR A 64 -8.84 -3.54 10.84
CA THR A 64 -10.26 -3.48 11.22
C THR A 64 -10.94 -4.85 11.08
N ALA A 65 -10.71 -5.55 9.97
CA ALA A 65 -11.24 -6.88 9.77
C ALA A 65 -10.61 -7.91 10.73
N MET A 66 -9.30 -7.84 10.97
CA MET A 66 -8.62 -8.75 11.90
C MET A 66 -9.11 -8.60 13.35
N ILE A 67 -9.24 -7.37 13.85
CA ILE A 67 -9.73 -7.12 15.23
C ILE A 67 -11.19 -7.51 15.38
N THR A 68 -12.01 -7.25 14.35
CA THR A 68 -13.44 -7.62 14.36
C THR A 68 -13.58 -9.14 14.34
N ALA A 69 -12.86 -9.83 13.45
CA ALA A 69 -12.85 -11.29 13.38
C ALA A 69 -12.35 -11.93 14.68
N SER A 70 -11.32 -11.35 15.31
CA SER A 70 -10.78 -11.84 16.58
C SER A 70 -11.77 -11.65 17.73
N LYS A 71 -12.41 -10.47 17.83
CA LYS A 71 -13.42 -10.21 18.87
C LYS A 71 -14.59 -11.17 18.75
N LEU A 72 -15.09 -11.38 17.53
CA LEU A 72 -16.26 -12.25 17.29
C LEU A 72 -15.98 -13.73 17.56
N GLN A 73 -14.77 -14.23 17.32
CA GLN A 73 -14.44 -15.65 17.53
C GLN A 73 -13.87 -15.94 18.92
N ASN A 74 -13.00 -15.06 19.41
CA ASN A 74 -12.16 -15.32 20.58
C ASN A 74 -12.54 -14.45 21.79
N GLY A 75 -13.51 -13.54 21.64
CA GLY A 75 -13.89 -12.57 22.68
C GLY A 75 -12.86 -11.46 22.93
N SER A 76 -11.72 -11.49 22.23
CA SER A 76 -10.61 -10.55 22.37
C SER A 76 -10.27 -9.87 21.04
N VAL A 77 -9.98 -8.57 21.11
CA VAL A 77 -9.50 -7.75 19.98
C VAL A 77 -8.13 -8.24 19.47
N TRP A 78 -7.34 -8.89 20.31
CA TRP A 78 -5.98 -9.32 19.99
C TRP A 78 -5.93 -10.66 19.24
N PHE A 79 -5.38 -10.64 18.03
CA PHE A 79 -5.25 -11.80 17.14
C PHE A 79 -3.87 -12.50 17.20
N GLY A 80 -2.93 -12.02 18.02
CA GLY A 80 -1.64 -12.67 18.25
C GLY A 80 -0.47 -12.16 17.40
N TRP A 81 0.74 -12.25 17.97
CA TRP A 81 1.99 -11.80 17.34
C TRP A 81 2.29 -12.49 16.01
N LYS A 82 2.05 -13.80 15.92
CA LYS A 82 2.28 -14.57 14.69
C LYS A 82 1.50 -13.98 13.52
N LEU A 83 0.19 -13.76 13.69
CA LEU A 83 -0.66 -13.19 12.63
C LEU A 83 -0.32 -11.73 12.35
N LEU A 84 0.15 -10.95 13.33
CA LEU A 84 0.65 -9.60 13.11
C LEU A 84 1.83 -9.59 12.13
N PHE A 85 2.86 -10.41 12.40
CA PHE A 85 4.05 -10.47 11.56
C PHE A 85 3.74 -11.03 10.16
N LEU A 86 3.00 -12.15 10.08
CA LEU A 86 2.63 -12.73 8.78
C LEU A 86 1.72 -11.80 7.98
N GLY A 87 0.76 -11.12 8.64
CA GLY A 87 -0.14 -10.16 8.00
C GLY A 87 0.60 -8.96 7.41
N ILE A 88 1.57 -8.41 8.14
CA ILE A 88 2.41 -7.32 7.64
C ILE A 88 3.24 -7.78 6.43
N LEU A 89 3.87 -8.97 6.50
CA LEU A 89 4.65 -9.51 5.38
C LEU A 89 3.77 -9.75 4.14
N CYS A 90 2.56 -10.28 4.31
CA CYS A 90 1.59 -10.42 3.22
C CYS A 90 1.20 -9.06 2.63
N ALA A 91 0.88 -8.07 3.46
CA ALA A 91 0.47 -6.74 2.99
C ALA A 91 1.60 -6.05 2.22
N VAL A 92 2.83 -6.12 2.72
CA VAL A 92 4.02 -5.53 2.06
C VAL A 92 4.33 -6.23 0.75
N SER A 93 4.34 -7.57 0.72
CA SER A 93 4.64 -8.33 -0.50
C SER A 93 3.56 -8.16 -1.58
N ALA A 94 2.27 -8.26 -1.22
CA ALA A 94 1.16 -8.03 -2.15
C ALA A 94 1.19 -6.62 -2.75
N ARG A 95 1.45 -5.60 -1.92
CA ARG A 95 1.58 -4.21 -2.38
C ARG A 95 2.77 -4.04 -3.32
N SER A 96 3.92 -4.59 -2.93
CA SER A 96 5.16 -4.50 -3.72
C SER A 96 4.99 -5.16 -5.08
N PHE A 97 4.35 -6.33 -5.12
CA PHE A 97 3.94 -7.00 -6.35
C PHE A 97 3.03 -6.10 -7.21
N ALA A 98 1.93 -5.60 -6.64
CA ALA A 98 0.94 -4.82 -7.38
C ALA A 98 1.54 -3.53 -7.96
N MET A 99 2.31 -2.79 -7.16
CA MET A 99 2.96 -1.54 -7.58
C MET A 99 4.01 -1.81 -8.65
N ALA A 100 4.89 -2.79 -8.44
CA ALA A 100 5.94 -3.10 -9.41
C ALA A 100 5.37 -3.59 -10.74
N LEU A 101 4.33 -4.43 -10.71
CA LEU A 101 3.67 -4.92 -11.91
C LEU A 101 2.93 -3.78 -12.64
N ASN A 102 2.31 -2.85 -11.90
CA ASN A 102 1.73 -1.65 -12.48
C ASN A 102 2.78 -0.80 -13.21
N ARG A 103 3.93 -0.56 -12.57
CA ARG A 103 5.05 0.18 -13.19
C ARG A 103 5.65 -0.53 -14.40
N TYR A 104 5.70 -1.86 -14.37
CA TYR A 104 6.24 -2.67 -15.46
C TYR A 104 5.34 -2.66 -16.70
N LEU A 105 4.02 -2.72 -16.49
CA LEU A 105 3.02 -2.78 -17.54
C LEU A 105 2.63 -1.40 -18.07
N ASP A 106 2.70 -0.34 -17.26
CA ASP A 106 2.31 1.01 -17.66
C ASP A 106 3.51 1.85 -18.16
N GLU A 107 4.71 1.26 -18.32
CA GLU A 107 5.94 2.01 -18.65
C GLU A 107 5.82 2.83 -19.94
N ASP A 108 5.15 2.31 -20.97
CA ASP A 108 4.89 2.99 -22.25
C ASP A 108 4.00 4.23 -22.06
N ILE A 109 2.93 4.10 -21.28
CA ILE A 109 1.98 5.18 -21.00
C ILE A 109 2.61 6.21 -20.04
N ASP A 110 3.30 5.74 -19.02
CA ASP A 110 3.98 6.57 -18.01
C ASP A 110 5.09 7.41 -18.64
N ARG A 111 5.80 6.89 -19.65
CA ARG A 111 6.82 7.62 -20.40
C ARG A 111 6.24 8.81 -21.19
N ALA A 112 4.99 8.71 -21.62
CA ALA A 112 4.31 9.78 -22.33
C ALA A 112 3.71 10.85 -21.39
N ASN A 113 3.49 10.52 -20.11
CA ASN A 113 2.89 11.44 -19.13
C ASN A 113 3.96 12.28 -18.41
N PRO A 114 3.97 13.63 -18.54
CA PRO A 114 4.92 14.50 -17.86
C PRO A 114 4.97 14.31 -16.34
N ARG A 115 3.83 14.00 -15.70
CA ARG A 115 3.72 13.74 -14.24
C ARG A 115 4.43 12.47 -13.81
N CYS A 116 4.66 11.54 -14.73
CA CYS A 116 5.23 10.22 -14.46
C CYS A 116 6.69 10.10 -14.92
N ALA A 117 7.25 11.15 -15.51
CA ALA A 117 8.59 11.14 -16.11
C ALA A 117 9.73 10.82 -15.12
N SER A 118 9.56 11.14 -13.83
CA SER A 118 10.56 10.87 -12.79
C SER A 118 10.47 9.47 -12.17
N ARG A 119 9.53 8.62 -12.63
CA ARG A 119 9.37 7.29 -12.04
C ARG A 119 10.62 6.44 -12.30
N PRO A 120 11.11 5.67 -11.30
CA PRO A 120 12.29 4.81 -11.47
C PRO A 120 12.20 3.79 -12.63
N SER A 121 10.98 3.40 -13.01
CA SER A 121 10.71 2.51 -14.14
C SER A 121 10.79 3.21 -15.51
N VAL A 122 10.66 4.54 -15.55
CA VAL A 122 10.64 5.35 -16.77
C VAL A 122 11.99 6.00 -17.04
N ASP A 123 12.61 6.55 -15.98
CA ASP A 123 13.89 7.26 -16.05
C ASP A 123 15.11 6.32 -16.17
N GLY A 124 14.89 5.01 -16.05
CA GLY A 124 15.90 3.98 -16.28
C GLY A 124 16.74 3.61 -15.05
N ARG A 125 16.48 4.20 -13.87
CA ARG A 125 17.19 3.82 -12.63
C ARG A 125 16.92 2.37 -12.22
N ILE A 126 15.73 1.84 -12.52
CA ILE A 126 15.39 0.43 -12.34
C ILE A 126 15.10 -0.22 -13.70
N GLY A 127 16.01 -1.07 -14.16
CA GLY A 127 15.83 -1.82 -15.40
C GLY A 127 14.66 -2.81 -15.35
N ARG A 128 14.00 -3.03 -16.51
CA ARG A 128 12.86 -3.95 -16.66
C ARG A 128 13.10 -5.36 -16.11
N GLY A 129 14.31 -5.91 -16.27
CA GLY A 129 14.68 -7.22 -15.74
C GLY A 129 14.66 -7.27 -14.20
N ASN A 130 15.21 -6.24 -13.55
CA ASN A 130 15.18 -6.12 -12.09
C ASN A 130 13.75 -5.94 -11.57
N LEU A 131 12.94 -5.18 -12.30
CA LEU A 131 11.53 -4.99 -11.97
C LEU A 131 10.75 -6.32 -12.06
N LEU A 132 10.98 -7.11 -13.11
CA LEU A 132 10.37 -8.44 -13.27
C LEU A 132 10.81 -9.41 -12.16
N LEU A 133 12.10 -9.44 -11.82
CA LEU A 133 12.60 -10.24 -10.70
C LEU A 133 11.93 -9.83 -9.38
N PHE A 134 11.78 -8.52 -9.14
CA PHE A 134 11.12 -8.00 -7.94
C PHE A 134 9.64 -8.39 -7.87
N ILE A 135 8.92 -8.36 -9.01
CA ILE A 135 7.53 -8.83 -9.11
C ILE A 135 7.45 -10.32 -8.73
N ILE A 136 8.25 -11.17 -9.36
CA ILE A 136 8.24 -12.62 -9.13
C ILE A 136 8.60 -12.93 -7.66
N ALA A 137 9.63 -12.29 -7.12
CA ALA A 137 10.05 -12.48 -5.74
C ALA A 137 8.92 -12.14 -4.75
N ASN A 138 8.23 -11.01 -4.93
CA ASN A 138 7.14 -10.61 -4.06
C ASN A 138 5.90 -11.52 -4.20
N ALA A 139 5.61 -12.02 -5.41
CA ALA A 139 4.55 -13.01 -5.61
C ALA A 139 4.84 -14.32 -4.84
N VAL A 140 6.08 -14.83 -4.95
CA VAL A 140 6.50 -16.05 -4.24
C VAL A 140 6.44 -15.86 -2.73
N VAL A 141 6.94 -14.72 -2.22
CA VAL A 141 6.84 -14.39 -0.79
C VAL A 141 5.38 -14.34 -0.34
N PHE A 142 4.51 -13.66 -1.07
CA PHE A 142 3.09 -13.55 -0.72
C PHE A 142 2.41 -14.93 -0.64
N ILE A 143 2.65 -15.82 -1.60
CA ILE A 143 2.09 -17.18 -1.62
C ILE A 143 2.64 -18.01 -0.45
N ALA A 144 3.96 -17.95 -0.21
CA ALA A 144 4.60 -18.68 0.87
C ALA A 144 4.07 -18.25 2.25
N ILE A 145 3.95 -16.95 2.51
CA ILE A 145 3.39 -16.43 3.76
C ILE A 145 1.90 -16.79 3.88
N SER A 146 1.14 -16.75 2.78
CA SER A 146 -0.27 -17.18 2.78
C SER A 146 -0.43 -18.65 3.17
N ALA A 147 0.49 -19.52 2.76
CA ALA A 147 0.55 -20.92 3.19
C ALA A 147 0.77 -21.09 4.70
N LEU A 148 1.53 -20.19 5.32
CA LEU A 148 1.81 -20.20 6.77
C LEU A 148 0.64 -19.65 7.61
N ILE A 149 -0.31 -18.96 6.99
CA ILE A 149 -1.49 -18.39 7.65
C ILE A 149 -2.58 -19.47 7.79
N ASN A 150 -3.19 -19.92 6.68
CA ASN A 150 -4.17 -21.02 6.66
C ASN A 150 -4.47 -21.50 5.22
N PRO A 151 -5.15 -22.64 5.03
CA PRO A 151 -5.44 -23.19 3.69
C PRO A 151 -6.29 -22.29 2.79
N LEU A 152 -7.22 -21.51 3.35
CA LEU A 152 -8.05 -20.60 2.56
C LEU A 152 -7.21 -19.41 2.04
N ALA A 153 -6.32 -18.86 2.88
CA ALA A 153 -5.37 -17.82 2.48
C ALA A 153 -4.47 -18.32 1.34
N LEU A 154 -3.93 -19.54 1.44
CA LEU A 154 -3.15 -20.14 0.35
C LEU A 154 -3.97 -20.29 -0.93
N LYS A 155 -5.17 -20.87 -0.84
CA LYS A 155 -6.05 -21.09 -1.99
C LYS A 155 -6.39 -19.80 -2.73
N LEU A 156 -6.59 -18.70 -1.98
CA LEU A 156 -6.96 -17.40 -2.54
C LEU A 156 -5.75 -16.51 -2.89
N SER A 157 -4.53 -16.90 -2.53
CA SER A 157 -3.33 -16.10 -2.83
C SER A 157 -3.16 -15.84 -4.33
N MET A 158 -3.33 -16.86 -5.17
CA MET A 158 -3.23 -16.74 -6.64
C MET A 158 -4.36 -15.88 -7.24
N PRO A 159 -5.66 -16.10 -6.92
CA PRO A 159 -6.73 -15.18 -7.32
C PRO A 159 -6.50 -13.72 -6.90
N ILE A 160 -5.98 -13.49 -5.69
CA ILE A 160 -5.66 -12.14 -5.21
C ILE A 160 -4.54 -11.51 -6.05
N LEU A 161 -3.43 -12.23 -6.30
CA LEU A 161 -2.35 -11.72 -7.16
C LEU A 161 -2.86 -11.44 -8.58
N ALA A 162 -3.73 -12.31 -9.13
CA ALA A 162 -4.33 -12.09 -10.43
C ALA A 162 -5.19 -10.82 -10.47
N ALA A 163 -6.00 -10.57 -9.42
CA ALA A 163 -6.77 -9.33 -9.32
C ALA A 163 -5.86 -8.09 -9.22
N LEU A 164 -4.84 -8.14 -8.35
CA LEU A 164 -3.87 -7.05 -8.16
C LEU A 164 -3.10 -6.73 -9.45
N GLY A 165 -2.68 -7.75 -10.20
CA GLY A 165 -1.99 -7.57 -11.47
C GLY A 165 -2.92 -7.14 -12.60
N GLY A 166 -4.14 -7.69 -12.62
CA GLY A 166 -5.16 -7.42 -13.62
C GLY A 166 -5.53 -5.95 -13.73
N TYR A 167 -5.57 -5.22 -12.61
CA TYR A 167 -5.88 -3.78 -12.57
C TYR A 167 -5.08 -2.95 -13.58
N SER A 168 -3.79 -3.24 -13.79
CA SER A 168 -2.94 -2.46 -14.70
C SER A 168 -3.43 -2.50 -16.15
N TYR A 169 -4.12 -3.57 -16.55
CA TYR A 169 -4.69 -3.69 -17.89
C TYR A 169 -6.01 -2.91 -18.05
N PHE A 170 -6.79 -2.75 -16.98
CA PHE A 170 -8.14 -2.16 -17.07
C PHE A 170 -8.13 -0.74 -17.62
N LYS A 171 -7.08 0.04 -17.32
CA LYS A 171 -6.90 1.42 -17.81
C LYS A 171 -6.89 1.53 -19.33
N ARG A 172 -6.51 0.44 -20.02
CA ARG A 172 -6.37 0.41 -21.49
C ARG A 172 -7.68 0.16 -22.23
N PHE A 173 -8.72 -0.33 -21.56
CA PHE A 173 -9.95 -0.75 -22.23
C PHE A 173 -11.27 -0.45 -21.50
N SER A 174 -11.25 0.04 -20.25
CA SER A 174 -12.47 0.23 -19.47
C SER A 174 -12.38 1.39 -18.47
N GLU A 175 -13.42 2.22 -18.44
CA GLU A 175 -13.62 3.26 -17.43
C GLU A 175 -13.86 2.71 -16.02
N THR A 176 -14.10 1.40 -15.90
CA THR A 176 -14.23 0.71 -14.61
C THR A 176 -12.90 0.50 -13.90
N ALA A 177 -11.79 0.99 -14.44
CA ALA A 177 -10.46 0.95 -13.81
C ALA A 177 -10.48 1.49 -12.36
N HIS A 178 -11.27 2.52 -12.08
CA HIS A 178 -11.44 3.07 -10.72
C HIS A 178 -12.09 2.07 -9.75
N LEU A 179 -13.11 1.34 -10.19
CA LEU A 179 -13.75 0.29 -9.40
C LEU A 179 -12.86 -0.95 -9.29
N MET A 180 -12.06 -1.26 -10.31
CA MET A 180 -11.08 -2.33 -10.25
C MET A 180 -9.96 -2.02 -9.24
N LEU A 181 -9.47 -0.76 -9.21
CA LEU A 181 -8.55 -0.31 -8.16
C LEU A 181 -9.20 -0.44 -6.78
N GLY A 182 -10.46 -0.02 -6.66
CA GLY A 182 -11.24 -0.18 -5.45
C GLY A 182 -11.38 -1.64 -5.05
N PHE A 183 -11.64 -2.55 -5.98
CA PHE A 183 -11.71 -3.98 -5.76
C PHE A 183 -10.38 -4.51 -5.22
N CYS A 184 -9.24 -4.14 -5.83
CA CYS A 184 -7.91 -4.52 -5.34
C CYS A 184 -7.68 -4.12 -3.87
N LEU A 185 -8.08 -2.91 -3.47
CA LEU A 185 -7.98 -2.48 -2.07
C LEU A 185 -9.06 -3.11 -1.18
N GLY A 186 -10.27 -3.35 -1.72
CA GLY A 186 -11.39 -3.99 -1.03
C GLY A 186 -11.10 -5.44 -0.64
N LEU A 187 -10.15 -6.11 -1.31
CA LEU A 187 -9.65 -7.42 -0.88
C LEU A 187 -8.89 -7.35 0.46
N ALA A 188 -8.46 -6.18 0.92
CA ALA A 188 -7.77 -6.00 2.20
C ALA A 188 -8.59 -6.47 3.43
N PRO A 189 -9.84 -6.01 3.66
CA PRO A 189 -10.68 -6.54 4.73
C PRO A 189 -11.02 -8.03 4.55
N ILE A 190 -11.16 -8.53 3.32
CA ILE A 190 -11.35 -9.97 3.06
C ILE A 190 -10.13 -10.76 3.55
N ALA A 191 -8.92 -10.32 3.19
CA ALA A 191 -7.67 -10.94 3.62
C ALA A 191 -7.52 -10.90 5.15
N GLY A 192 -7.85 -9.78 5.80
CA GLY A 192 -7.84 -9.65 7.26
C GLY A 192 -8.80 -10.62 7.95
N ALA A 193 -10.02 -10.76 7.43
CA ALA A 193 -11.00 -11.71 7.96
C ALA A 193 -10.55 -13.16 7.77
N ILE A 194 -10.03 -13.52 6.60
CA ILE A 194 -9.49 -14.86 6.32
C ILE A 194 -8.30 -15.17 7.24
N ALA A 195 -7.40 -14.21 7.45
CA ALA A 195 -6.19 -14.44 8.25
C ALA A 195 -6.50 -14.88 9.68
N VAL A 196 -7.58 -14.35 10.26
CA VAL A 196 -7.99 -14.67 11.64
C VAL A 196 -9.01 -15.81 11.69
N SER A 197 -10.02 -15.80 10.81
CA SER A 197 -11.16 -16.74 10.89
C SER A 197 -11.06 -17.97 10.00
N GLY A 198 -10.20 -17.94 8.98
CA GLY A 198 -10.19 -18.97 7.93
C GLY A 198 -11.49 -19.01 7.09
N THR A 199 -12.33 -17.97 7.15
CA THR A 199 -13.61 -17.86 6.43
C THR A 199 -13.81 -16.47 5.82
N ILE A 200 -14.84 -16.32 4.99
CA ILE A 200 -15.26 -15.03 4.43
C ILE A 200 -16.68 -14.73 4.97
N PRO A 201 -16.80 -14.12 6.15
CA PRO A 201 -18.10 -13.77 6.72
C PRO A 201 -18.76 -12.62 5.94
N LEU A 202 -20.10 -12.55 5.95
CA LEU A 202 -20.85 -11.52 5.22
C LEU A 202 -20.40 -10.10 5.58
N TRP A 203 -20.13 -9.83 6.86
CA TRP A 203 -19.69 -8.51 7.30
C TRP A 203 -18.37 -8.07 6.62
N SER A 204 -17.46 -9.00 6.30
CA SER A 204 -16.19 -8.64 5.65
C SER A 204 -16.38 -8.34 4.16
N VAL A 205 -17.37 -8.98 3.53
CA VAL A 205 -17.82 -8.67 2.16
C VAL A 205 -18.45 -7.29 2.10
N LEU A 206 -19.29 -6.94 3.08
CA LEU A 206 -19.88 -5.61 3.17
C LEU A 206 -18.81 -4.54 3.40
N LEU A 207 -17.84 -4.80 4.28
CA LEU A 207 -16.69 -3.91 4.49
C LEU A 207 -15.84 -3.76 3.21
N CYS A 208 -15.63 -4.86 2.47
CA CYS A 208 -14.96 -4.85 1.17
C CYS A 208 -15.66 -3.90 0.19
N PHE A 209 -16.97 -4.03 -0.01
CA PHE A 209 -17.71 -3.13 -0.90
C PHE A 209 -17.63 -1.66 -0.46
N GLY A 210 -17.67 -1.40 0.85
CA GLY A 210 -17.42 -0.06 1.38
C GLY A 210 -16.07 0.50 0.92
N VAL A 211 -15.00 -0.29 1.02
CA VAL A 211 -13.66 0.08 0.52
C VAL A 211 -13.64 0.23 -1.00
N VAL A 212 -14.29 -0.66 -1.76
CA VAL A 212 -14.33 -0.58 -3.24
C VAL A 212 -14.87 0.75 -3.71
N PHE A 213 -16.04 1.14 -3.19
CA PHE A 213 -16.68 2.38 -3.62
C PHE A 213 -16.01 3.62 -3.03
N TRP A 214 -15.44 3.54 -1.83
CA TRP A 214 -14.64 4.64 -1.28
C TRP A 214 -13.43 4.94 -2.17
N VAL A 215 -12.69 3.89 -2.55
CA VAL A 215 -11.51 4.02 -3.40
C VAL A 215 -11.87 4.45 -4.82
N GLY A 216 -12.89 3.84 -5.40
CA GLY A 216 -13.37 4.27 -6.71
C GLY A 216 -13.77 5.74 -6.70
N GLY A 217 -14.42 6.21 -5.63
CA GLY A 217 -14.86 7.59 -5.52
C GLY A 217 -13.72 8.59 -5.42
N PHE A 218 -12.72 8.35 -4.56
CA PHE A 218 -11.59 9.29 -4.45
C PHE A 218 -10.64 9.18 -5.65
N ASP A 219 -10.52 8.01 -6.29
CA ASP A 219 -9.67 7.84 -7.47
C ASP A 219 -10.25 8.54 -8.70
N VAL A 220 -11.58 8.61 -8.81
CA VAL A 220 -12.25 9.48 -9.79
C VAL A 220 -11.92 10.96 -9.54
N LEU A 221 -11.88 11.41 -8.28
CA LEU A 221 -11.48 12.79 -7.97
C LEU A 221 -10.00 13.04 -8.27
N TYR A 222 -9.15 12.07 -7.98
CA TYR A 222 -7.71 12.16 -8.20
C TYR A 222 -7.35 12.22 -9.69
N SER A 223 -8.02 11.41 -10.52
CA SER A 223 -7.82 11.36 -11.98
C SER A 223 -8.31 12.59 -12.72
N LEU A 224 -9.01 13.53 -12.07
CA LEU A 224 -9.31 14.85 -12.66
C LEU A 224 -8.03 15.62 -13.01
N GLN A 225 -6.89 15.32 -12.36
CA GLN A 225 -5.59 15.91 -12.68
C GLN A 225 -5.02 15.45 -14.02
N ASP A 226 -5.34 14.23 -14.45
CA ASP A 226 -4.82 13.63 -15.68
C ASP A 226 -5.83 13.68 -16.84
N MET A 227 -7.01 14.32 -16.65
CA MET A 227 -8.12 14.32 -17.60
C MET A 227 -7.70 14.68 -19.05
N GLU A 228 -6.86 15.70 -19.20
CA GLU A 228 -6.48 16.23 -20.51
C GLU A 228 -5.44 15.32 -21.19
N PHE A 229 -4.54 14.75 -20.38
CA PHE A 229 -3.58 13.77 -20.84
C PHE A 229 -4.28 12.48 -21.26
N ASP A 230 -5.14 11.94 -20.41
CA ASP A 230 -5.90 10.71 -20.66
C ASP A 230 -6.74 10.82 -21.93
N ARG A 231 -7.40 11.97 -22.14
CA ARG A 231 -8.16 12.23 -23.36
C ARG A 231 -7.27 12.24 -24.61
N THR A 232 -6.10 12.86 -24.53
CA THR A 232 -5.16 12.93 -25.67
C THR A 232 -4.49 11.59 -25.96
N ALA A 233 -4.21 10.81 -24.92
CA ALA A 233 -3.59 9.49 -25.00
C ALA A 233 -4.58 8.36 -25.33
N GLY A 234 -5.89 8.67 -25.42
CA GLY A 234 -6.93 7.67 -25.71
C GLY A 234 -7.17 6.66 -24.57
N LEU A 235 -6.94 7.07 -23.32
CA LEU A 235 -7.15 6.23 -22.14
C LEU A 235 -8.60 6.31 -21.64
N TYR A 236 -9.06 5.23 -21.01
CA TYR A 236 -10.44 5.09 -20.53
C TYR A 236 -10.54 5.46 -19.04
N SER A 237 -10.59 6.75 -18.73
CA SER A 237 -10.90 7.24 -17.37
C SER A 237 -12.24 7.96 -17.33
N ILE A 238 -12.93 7.89 -16.19
CA ILE A 238 -14.22 8.57 -16.01
C ILE A 238 -14.11 10.08 -16.30
N PRO A 239 -13.07 10.80 -15.81
CA PRO A 239 -12.82 12.18 -16.21
C PRO A 239 -12.63 12.39 -17.71
N ALA A 240 -11.84 11.57 -18.39
CA ALA A 240 -11.57 11.77 -19.81
C ALA A 240 -12.84 11.66 -20.67
N LEU A 241 -13.72 10.70 -20.34
CA LEU A 241 -14.95 10.38 -21.07
C LEU A 241 -16.11 11.31 -20.74
N TYR A 242 -16.37 11.54 -19.45
CA TYR A 242 -17.59 12.22 -18.99
C TYR A 242 -17.35 13.66 -18.55
N GLY A 243 -16.08 14.06 -18.41
CA GLY A 243 -15.70 15.38 -17.99
C GLY A 243 -15.92 15.64 -16.50
N LYS A 244 -15.46 16.81 -16.07
CA LYS A 244 -15.35 17.22 -14.67
C LYS A 244 -16.63 17.09 -13.85
N GLU A 245 -17.74 17.68 -14.29
CA GLU A 245 -18.98 17.74 -13.51
C GLU A 245 -19.60 16.35 -13.30
N ALA A 246 -19.58 15.52 -14.35
CA ALA A 246 -20.06 14.14 -14.26
C ALA A 246 -19.16 13.30 -13.33
N SER A 247 -17.84 13.44 -13.41
CA SER A 247 -16.90 12.76 -12.49
C SER A 247 -17.14 13.13 -11.03
N MET A 248 -17.34 14.42 -10.74
CA MET A 248 -17.68 14.87 -9.38
C MET A 248 -19.00 14.23 -8.90
N PHE A 249 -20.01 14.10 -9.78
CA PHE A 249 -21.28 13.47 -9.44
C PHE A 249 -21.14 11.96 -9.22
N ILE A 250 -20.43 11.25 -10.11
CA ILE A 250 -20.17 9.81 -9.99
C ILE A 250 -19.40 9.50 -8.69
N SER A 251 -18.37 10.30 -8.37
CA SER A 251 -17.63 10.17 -7.11
C SER A 251 -18.53 10.34 -5.88
N LYS A 252 -19.50 11.27 -5.90
CA LYS A 252 -20.49 11.41 -4.80
C LYS A 252 -21.34 10.16 -4.64
N ILE A 253 -21.80 9.57 -5.74
CA ILE A 253 -22.59 8.32 -5.70
C ILE A 253 -21.73 7.22 -5.09
N PHE A 254 -20.49 7.04 -5.56
CA PHE A 254 -19.57 6.05 -5.01
C PHE A 254 -19.36 6.25 -3.50
N HIS A 255 -19.10 7.47 -3.03
CA HIS A 255 -18.95 7.74 -1.59
C HIS A 255 -20.24 7.49 -0.80
N ALA A 256 -21.42 7.81 -1.34
CA ALA A 256 -22.69 7.50 -0.68
C ALA A 256 -22.90 5.98 -0.55
N VAL A 257 -22.57 5.22 -1.60
CA VAL A 257 -22.62 3.75 -1.58
C VAL A 257 -21.59 3.18 -0.61
N ALA A 258 -20.39 3.76 -0.53
CA ALA A 258 -19.37 3.36 0.44
C ALA A 258 -19.87 3.48 1.89
N VAL A 259 -20.48 4.63 2.23
CA VAL A 259 -21.09 4.87 3.55
C VAL A 259 -22.21 3.87 3.83
N LEU A 260 -23.08 3.59 2.86
CA LEU A 260 -24.12 2.56 2.99
C LEU A 260 -23.51 1.20 3.35
N PHE A 261 -22.49 0.76 2.63
CA PHE A 261 -21.85 -0.53 2.90
C PHE A 261 -21.11 -0.58 4.25
N TRP A 262 -20.56 0.54 4.71
CA TRP A 262 -19.99 0.62 6.06
C TRP A 262 -21.06 0.55 7.16
N LEU A 263 -22.24 1.14 6.95
CA LEU A 263 -23.39 0.96 7.85
C LEU A 263 -23.85 -0.50 7.87
N LEU A 264 -23.94 -1.13 6.70
CA LEU A 264 -24.29 -2.55 6.58
C LEU A 264 -23.24 -3.46 7.25
N PHE A 265 -21.95 -3.13 7.15
CA PHE A 265 -20.88 -3.80 7.89
C PHE A 265 -21.11 -3.69 9.41
N CYS A 266 -21.39 -2.48 9.92
CA CYS A 266 -21.64 -2.29 11.35
C CYS A 266 -22.84 -3.13 11.83
N ALA A 267 -23.92 -3.16 11.04
CA ALA A 267 -25.10 -3.97 11.35
C ALA A 267 -24.78 -5.48 11.30
N ALA A 268 -24.15 -5.96 10.23
CA ALA A 268 -23.85 -7.38 10.04
C ALA A 268 -22.81 -7.94 11.03
N ALA A 269 -21.91 -7.10 11.54
CA ALA A 269 -20.96 -7.46 12.60
C ALA A 269 -21.51 -7.18 14.01
N ASN A 270 -22.78 -6.76 14.15
CA ASN A 270 -23.42 -6.38 15.42
C ASN A 270 -22.58 -5.37 16.25
N LEU A 271 -22.04 -4.37 15.58
CA LEU A 271 -21.25 -3.32 16.22
C LEU A 271 -22.15 -2.27 16.89
N GLY A 272 -21.60 -1.59 17.89
CA GLY A 272 -22.31 -0.63 18.72
C GLY A 272 -22.13 0.82 18.26
N PHE A 273 -22.53 1.75 19.14
CA PHE A 273 -22.60 3.19 18.88
C PHE A 273 -21.32 3.78 18.29
N PHE A 274 -20.14 3.42 18.84
CA PHE A 274 -18.87 3.98 18.40
C PHE A 274 -18.53 3.62 16.95
N ALA A 275 -18.95 2.45 16.46
CA ALA A 275 -18.76 2.08 15.06
C ALA A 275 -19.60 2.98 14.12
N TYR A 276 -20.87 3.21 14.44
CA TYR A 276 -21.73 4.12 13.66
C TYR A 276 -21.23 5.56 13.71
N LEU A 277 -20.71 6.01 14.86
CA LEU A 277 -20.06 7.31 14.98
C LEU A 277 -18.82 7.42 14.08
N GLY A 278 -18.04 6.33 13.97
CA GLY A 278 -16.93 6.25 13.02
C GLY A 278 -17.36 6.37 11.56
N VAL A 279 -18.47 5.72 11.19
CA VAL A 279 -19.05 5.86 9.83
C VAL A 279 -19.50 7.31 9.57
N ALA A 280 -20.15 7.95 10.55
CA ALA A 280 -20.56 9.36 10.44
C ALA A 280 -19.36 10.32 10.31
N ALA A 281 -18.28 10.06 11.07
CA ALA A 281 -17.03 10.81 10.95
C ALA A 281 -16.42 10.64 9.54
N CYS A 282 -16.39 9.42 9.01
CA CYS A 282 -15.89 9.16 7.65
C CYS A 282 -16.75 9.87 6.58
N ALA A 283 -18.08 9.82 6.70
CA ALA A 283 -18.99 10.55 5.81
C ALA A 283 -18.73 12.07 5.85
N THR A 284 -18.42 12.61 7.03
CA THR A 284 -18.06 14.02 7.20
C THR A 284 -16.75 14.36 6.50
N ILE A 285 -15.73 13.49 6.61
CA ILE A 285 -14.44 13.65 5.90
C ILE A 285 -14.66 13.65 4.37
N LEU A 286 -15.46 12.70 3.85
CA LEU A 286 -15.77 12.63 2.42
C LEU A 286 -16.54 13.87 1.93
N TYR A 287 -17.45 14.40 2.76
CA TYR A 287 -18.12 15.67 2.45
C TYR A 287 -17.12 16.83 2.30
N PHE A 288 -16.15 16.94 3.22
CA PHE A 288 -15.12 17.98 3.15
C PHE A 288 -14.17 17.78 1.96
N GLU A 289 -13.83 16.54 1.62
CA GLU A 289 -13.04 16.22 0.42
C GLU A 289 -13.73 16.78 -0.84
N HIS A 290 -15.02 16.49 -1.01
CA HIS A 290 -15.81 17.00 -2.12
C HIS A 290 -15.87 18.53 -2.16
N ARG A 291 -15.97 19.19 -1.00
CA ARG A 291 -15.93 20.66 -0.92
C ARG A 291 -14.58 21.24 -1.32
N ILE A 292 -13.49 20.63 -0.85
CA ILE A 292 -12.12 21.09 -1.14
C ILE A 292 -11.82 20.94 -2.63
N VAL A 293 -12.05 19.75 -3.19
CA VAL A 293 -11.80 19.48 -4.62
C VAL A 293 -12.65 20.39 -5.50
N ARG A 294 -13.93 20.62 -5.15
CA ARG A 294 -14.79 21.55 -5.89
C ARG A 294 -14.29 22.99 -5.85
N SER A 295 -13.72 23.42 -4.71
CA SER A 295 -13.24 24.79 -4.53
C SER A 295 -11.93 25.09 -5.23
N ASP A 296 -11.02 24.11 -5.29
CA ASP A 296 -9.66 24.31 -5.78
C ASP A 296 -9.01 22.99 -6.20
N PHE A 297 -8.84 22.83 -7.51
CA PHE A 297 -8.30 21.63 -8.13
C PHE A 297 -6.80 21.46 -7.86
N SER A 298 -6.08 22.54 -7.51
CA SER A 298 -4.67 22.43 -7.10
C SER A 298 -4.48 21.72 -5.75
N LYS A 299 -5.56 21.57 -4.97
CA LYS A 299 -5.54 20.92 -3.65
C LYS A 299 -5.85 19.43 -3.68
N ILE A 300 -5.98 18.82 -4.86
CA ILE A 300 -6.32 17.40 -5.01
C ILE A 300 -5.32 16.52 -4.25
N ASP A 301 -4.01 16.80 -4.27
CA ASP A 301 -3.03 15.98 -3.55
C ASP A 301 -3.23 15.99 -2.03
N ARG A 302 -3.61 17.15 -1.46
CA ARG A 302 -3.94 17.28 -0.03
C ARG A 302 -5.25 16.57 0.30
N ALA A 303 -6.28 16.74 -0.54
CA ALA A 303 -7.55 16.06 -0.36
C ALA A 303 -7.36 14.53 -0.44
N PHE A 304 -6.64 14.06 -1.45
CA PHE A 304 -6.40 12.66 -1.73
C PHE A 304 -5.58 11.97 -0.63
N PHE A 305 -4.39 12.47 -0.28
CA PHE A 305 -3.53 11.75 0.67
C PHE A 305 -3.92 11.98 2.12
N THR A 306 -4.16 13.23 2.49
CA THR A 306 -4.31 13.59 3.90
C THR A 306 -5.67 13.16 4.42
N LEU A 307 -6.76 13.48 3.71
CA LEU A 307 -8.11 13.16 4.19
C LEU A 307 -8.40 11.66 4.14
N ASN A 308 -8.05 10.97 3.05
CA ASN A 308 -8.29 9.52 2.98
C ASN A 308 -7.38 8.72 3.92
N GLY A 309 -6.18 9.22 4.21
CA GLY A 309 -5.31 8.62 5.23
C GLY A 309 -5.93 8.77 6.62
N TYR A 310 -6.41 9.97 6.96
CA TYR A 310 -7.13 10.20 8.22
C TYR A 310 -8.44 9.43 8.29
N LEU A 311 -9.16 9.27 7.18
CA LEU A 311 -10.39 8.49 7.12
C LEU A 311 -10.12 7.03 7.52
N GLY A 312 -9.14 6.37 6.91
CA GLY A 312 -8.80 5.00 7.25
C GLY A 312 -8.41 4.83 8.72
N ILE A 313 -7.57 5.73 9.24
CA ILE A 313 -7.14 5.71 10.65
C ILE A 313 -8.32 5.96 11.60
N ALA A 314 -9.17 6.94 11.30
CA ALA A 314 -10.35 7.25 12.10
C ALA A 314 -11.32 6.07 12.11
N PHE A 315 -11.60 5.48 10.94
CA PHE A 315 -12.43 4.29 10.82
C PHE A 315 -11.91 3.18 11.73
N PHE A 316 -10.63 2.82 11.62
CA PHE A 316 -10.00 1.81 12.47
C PHE A 316 -10.10 2.15 13.96
N ALA A 317 -9.81 3.40 14.36
CA ALA A 317 -9.83 3.81 15.76
C ALA A 317 -11.23 3.71 16.38
N PHE A 318 -12.27 4.13 15.67
CA PHE A 318 -13.66 4.01 16.13
C PHE A 318 -14.10 2.55 16.24
N ILE A 319 -13.74 1.70 15.27
CA ILE A 319 -14.03 0.26 15.38
C ILE A 319 -13.25 -0.38 16.53
N PHE A 320 -11.97 -0.02 16.72
CA PHE A 320 -11.18 -0.52 17.84
C PHE A 320 -11.82 -0.17 19.18
N VAL A 321 -12.20 1.10 19.41
CA VAL A 321 -12.89 1.54 20.63
C VAL A 321 -14.22 0.82 20.80
N ASN A 322 -14.97 0.62 19.72
CA ASN A 322 -16.25 -0.09 19.76
C ASN A 322 -16.16 -1.55 20.26
N LEU A 323 -15.01 -2.21 20.09
CA LEU A 323 -14.85 -3.63 20.43
C LEU A 323 -14.48 -3.88 21.91
N PHE A 324 -14.37 -2.82 22.71
CA PHE A 324 -14.23 -2.89 24.18
C PHE A 324 -15.58 -2.64 24.85
#